data_AF-A0AAN1CFH5-F1
#
_entry.id   AF-A0AAN1CFH5-F1
#
_cell.length_a   1.000
_cell.length_b   1.000
_cell.length_c   1.000
_cell.angle_alpha   90.00
_cell.angle_beta   90.00
_cell.angle_gamma   90.00
#
_symmetry.space_group_name_H-M   'P 1'
#
loop_
_entity.id
_entity.type
_entity.pdbx_description
1 polymer ?
#
loop_
_entity_poly.entity_id
_entity_poly.type
_entity_poly.pdbx_seq_one_letter_code
_entity_poly.pdbx_strand_id
1 'polypeptide(L)'
;MFNSSTGAASDAKKSAADAAKAVGAVTGADILQAMIKDNGSAVKLAENNAAQVAGVNASKDAEVAGGIVLRAMAKDGKFAKVNNGDVDVEKAVKGAAISAVTKALDTLTIAIRKTIDVGLKEVKEAIKINPNDTPLIIDNTTSEAKKN
;
A
#
# COMPACT_ATOMS: atom_id res chain seq x y z
N MET A 1 -1.65 -6.46 -19.43
CA MET A 1 -0.59 -5.57 -18.89
C MET A 1 0.46 -6.28 -18.05
N PHE A 2 0.14 -7.39 -17.36
CA PHE A 2 1.09 -8.10 -16.48
C PHE A 2 2.01 -9.08 -17.21
N ASN A 3 1.58 -9.62 -18.36
CA ASN A 3 2.48 -10.34 -19.24
C ASN A 3 3.51 -9.36 -19.83
N SER A 4 4.79 -9.51 -19.48
CA SER A 4 5.87 -8.60 -19.91
C SER A 4 6.19 -8.66 -21.40
N SER A 5 5.55 -9.57 -22.15
CA SER A 5 5.67 -9.68 -23.61
C SER A 5 4.93 -8.55 -24.36
N THR A 6 5.41 -8.26 -25.55
CA THR A 6 4.76 -7.32 -26.48
C THR A 6 3.54 -7.96 -27.12
N GLY A 7 2.35 -7.41 -26.85
CA GLY A 7 1.09 -7.84 -27.46
C GLY A 7 0.70 -7.00 -28.68
N ALA A 8 -0.37 -7.40 -29.37
CA ALA A 8 -1.00 -6.55 -30.38
C ALA A 8 -1.47 -5.22 -29.78
N ALA A 9 -1.49 -4.15 -30.58
CA ALA A 9 -1.83 -2.80 -30.11
C ALA A 9 -3.25 -2.69 -29.51
N SER A 10 -4.22 -3.42 -30.09
CA SER A 10 -5.59 -3.49 -29.59
C SER A 10 -5.66 -4.04 -28.16
N ASP A 11 -4.90 -5.11 -27.89
CA ASP A 11 -4.94 -5.83 -26.61
C ASP A 11 -4.24 -5.04 -25.52
N ALA A 12 -3.19 -4.31 -25.88
CA ALA A 12 -2.49 -3.41 -24.97
C ALA A 12 -3.37 -2.21 -24.60
N LYS A 13 -4.08 -1.60 -25.55
CA LYS A 13 -5.01 -0.50 -25.30
C LYS A 13 -6.18 -0.92 -24.41
N LYS A 14 -6.78 -2.07 -24.71
CA LYS A 14 -7.83 -2.66 -23.86
C LYS A 14 -7.32 -2.95 -22.46
N SER A 15 -6.17 -3.60 -22.33
CA SER A 15 -5.53 -3.85 -21.04
C SER A 15 -5.33 -2.58 -20.23
N ALA A 16 -4.77 -1.52 -20.84
CA ALA A 16 -4.52 -0.26 -20.16
C ALA A 16 -5.82 0.41 -19.68
N ALA A 17 -6.89 0.36 -20.49
CA ALA A 17 -8.20 0.86 -20.11
C ALA A 17 -8.81 0.07 -18.95
N ASP A 18 -8.69 -1.25 -18.98
CA ASP A 18 -9.18 -2.13 -17.90
C ASP A 18 -8.38 -1.90 -16.60
N ALA A 19 -7.07 -1.61 -16.70
CA ALA A 19 -6.23 -1.18 -15.57
C ALA A 19 -6.80 0.07 -14.90
N ALA A 20 -7.04 1.10 -15.72
CA ALA A 20 -7.52 2.39 -15.25
C ALA A 20 -8.92 2.26 -14.61
N LYS A 21 -9.81 1.44 -15.19
CA LYS A 21 -11.12 1.13 -14.62
C LYS A 21 -11.00 0.44 -13.26
N ALA A 22 -10.20 -0.62 -13.17
CA ALA A 22 -10.00 -1.35 -11.93
C ALA A 22 -9.46 -0.45 -10.80
N VAL A 23 -8.45 0.37 -11.11
CA VAL A 23 -7.87 1.34 -10.14
C VAL A 23 -8.87 2.44 -9.77
N GLY A 24 -9.70 2.88 -10.73
CA GLY A 24 -10.74 3.88 -10.51
C GLY A 24 -11.90 3.38 -9.65
N ALA A 25 -12.23 2.09 -9.74
CA ALA A 25 -13.36 1.47 -9.04
C ALA A 25 -13.10 1.18 -7.56
N VAL A 26 -11.84 1.25 -7.10
CA VAL A 26 -11.45 0.82 -5.75
C VAL A 26 -10.84 1.92 -4.90
N THR A 27 -10.94 1.74 -3.59
CA THR A 27 -10.28 2.58 -2.59
C THR A 27 -8.87 2.08 -2.29
N GLY A 28 -8.03 2.93 -1.68
CA GLY A 28 -6.71 2.49 -1.23
C GLY A 28 -6.75 1.39 -0.17
N ALA A 29 -7.82 1.33 0.64
CA ALA A 29 -8.01 0.27 1.63
C ALA A 29 -8.29 -1.09 0.98
N ASP A 30 -9.07 -1.12 -0.12
CA ASP A 30 -9.32 -2.34 -0.89
C ASP A 30 -8.02 -2.85 -1.54
N ILE A 31 -7.20 -1.92 -2.06
CA ILE A 31 -5.89 -2.23 -2.63
C ILE A 31 -4.97 -2.83 -1.56
N LEU A 32 -4.83 -2.19 -0.40
CA LEU A 32 -4.00 -2.70 0.69
C LEU A 32 -4.46 -4.09 1.16
N GLN A 33 -5.77 -4.30 1.30
CA GLN A 33 -6.33 -5.61 1.64
C GLN A 33 -6.01 -6.67 0.58
N ALA A 34 -6.03 -6.33 -0.71
CA ALA A 34 -5.69 -7.26 -1.76
C ALA A 34 -4.19 -7.63 -1.76
N MET A 35 -3.31 -6.66 -1.44
CA MET A 35 -1.86 -6.87 -1.42
C MET A 35 -1.40 -7.81 -0.30
N ILE A 36 -2.04 -7.76 0.87
CA ILE A 36 -1.63 -8.55 2.04
C ILE A 36 -2.22 -9.96 2.08
N LYS A 37 -3.10 -10.32 1.12
CA LYS A 37 -3.66 -11.66 1.04
C LYS A 37 -2.57 -12.64 0.60
N ASP A 38 -2.25 -13.57 1.50
CA ASP A 38 -1.29 -14.63 1.19
C ASP A 38 -1.76 -15.44 -0.02
N ASN A 39 -0.84 -15.72 -0.94
CA ASN A 39 -1.10 -16.39 -2.21
C ASN A 39 -2.29 -15.82 -3.02
N GLY A 40 -2.65 -14.55 -2.79
CA GLY A 40 -3.76 -13.87 -3.43
C GLY A 40 -3.50 -13.56 -4.91
N SER A 41 -4.58 -13.32 -5.66
CA SER A 41 -4.50 -12.98 -7.09
C SER A 41 -3.60 -11.77 -7.36
N ALA A 42 -3.58 -10.78 -6.46
CA ALA A 42 -2.71 -9.60 -6.59
C ALA A 42 -1.23 -9.98 -6.62
N VAL A 43 -0.79 -10.86 -5.72
CA VAL A 43 0.61 -11.34 -5.65
C VAL A 43 0.96 -12.12 -6.91
N LYS A 44 0.09 -13.02 -7.35
CA LYS A 44 0.28 -13.82 -8.57
C LYS A 44 0.34 -12.97 -9.84
N LEU A 45 -0.51 -11.95 -9.95
CA LEU A 45 -0.48 -10.99 -11.07
C LEU A 45 0.81 -10.16 -11.09
N ALA A 46 1.38 -9.87 -9.92
CA ALA A 46 2.60 -9.09 -9.81
C ALA A 46 3.86 -9.87 -10.21
N GLU A 47 3.79 -11.20 -10.32
CA GLU A 47 4.94 -12.02 -10.71
C GLU A 47 5.51 -11.63 -12.08
N ASN A 48 6.83 -11.67 -12.23
CA ASN A 48 7.49 -11.44 -13.52
C ASN A 48 7.58 -12.70 -14.38
N ASN A 49 6.61 -13.60 -14.25
CA ASN A 49 6.56 -14.84 -14.98
C ASN A 49 5.24 -14.91 -15.76
N ALA A 50 5.32 -14.85 -17.08
CA ALA A 50 4.15 -14.87 -17.96
C ALA A 50 3.30 -16.13 -17.79
N ALA A 51 3.91 -17.29 -17.48
CA ALA A 51 3.18 -18.53 -17.26
C ALA A 51 2.32 -18.48 -15.99
N GLN A 52 2.84 -17.87 -14.93
CA GLN A 52 2.15 -17.72 -13.64
C GLN A 52 1.00 -16.72 -13.73
N VAL A 53 1.23 -15.61 -14.43
CA VAL A 53 0.22 -14.58 -14.68
C VAL A 53 -0.94 -15.11 -15.54
N ALA A 54 -0.67 -15.96 -16.54
CA ALA A 54 -1.70 -16.51 -17.41
C ALA A 54 -2.68 -17.45 -16.69
N GLY A 55 -2.28 -18.02 -15.55
CA GLY A 55 -3.15 -18.84 -14.71
C GLY A 55 -4.12 -18.04 -13.84
N VAL A 56 -3.98 -16.72 -13.78
CA VAL A 56 -4.83 -15.86 -12.95
C VAL A 56 -6.01 -15.33 -13.77
N ASN A 57 -7.16 -15.97 -13.60
CA ASN A 57 -8.40 -15.60 -14.27
C ASN A 57 -9.39 -14.93 -13.31
N ALA A 58 -10.25 -14.08 -13.85
CA ALA A 58 -11.38 -13.45 -13.14
C ALA A 58 -11.01 -12.68 -11.86
N SER A 59 -9.86 -12.00 -11.86
CA SER A 59 -9.46 -11.15 -10.72
C SER A 59 -10.41 -9.98 -10.52
N LYS A 60 -10.71 -9.68 -9.26
CA LYS A 60 -11.50 -8.51 -8.89
C LYS A 60 -10.71 -7.21 -9.11
N ASP A 61 -11.39 -6.08 -9.23
CA ASP A 61 -10.74 -4.78 -9.43
C ASP A 61 -9.66 -4.48 -8.37
N ALA A 62 -9.93 -4.82 -7.11
CA ALA A 62 -8.96 -4.63 -6.02
C ALA A 62 -7.72 -5.52 -6.17
N GLU A 63 -7.88 -6.73 -6.71
CA GLU A 63 -6.78 -7.66 -6.96
C GLU A 63 -5.93 -7.22 -8.14
N VAL A 64 -6.56 -6.72 -9.20
CA VAL A 64 -5.87 -6.10 -10.34
C VAL A 64 -5.10 -4.87 -9.88
N ALA A 65 -5.73 -3.96 -9.14
CA ALA A 65 -5.09 -2.76 -8.61
C ALA A 65 -3.94 -3.10 -7.63
N GLY A 66 -4.14 -4.07 -6.73
CA GLY A 66 -3.10 -4.59 -5.85
C GLY A 66 -1.92 -5.19 -6.61
N GLY A 67 -2.20 -5.96 -7.66
CA GLY A 67 -1.16 -6.50 -8.55
C GLY A 67 -0.40 -5.39 -9.29
N ILE A 68 -1.08 -4.34 -9.75
CA ILE A 68 -0.44 -3.15 -10.35
C ILE A 68 0.51 -2.50 -9.35
N VAL A 69 0.08 -2.29 -8.10
CA VAL A 69 0.91 -1.67 -7.05
C VAL A 69 2.15 -2.51 -6.76
N LEU A 70 1.99 -3.81 -6.51
CA LEU A 70 3.10 -4.72 -6.26
C LEU A 70 4.07 -4.76 -7.44
N ARG A 71 3.55 -4.85 -8.67
CA ARG A 71 4.33 -4.83 -9.91
C ARG A 71 5.09 -3.52 -10.08
N ALA A 72 4.48 -2.38 -9.78
CA ALA A 72 5.07 -1.05 -9.96
C ALA A 72 6.18 -0.74 -8.95
N MET A 73 6.05 -1.25 -7.71
CA MET A 73 7.05 -1.03 -6.65
C MET A 73 8.17 -2.09 -6.65
N ALA A 74 7.98 -3.24 -7.30
CA ALA A 74 9.02 -4.25 -7.44
C ALA A 74 10.21 -3.72 -8.25
N LYS A 75 11.44 -4.06 -7.84
CA LYS A 75 12.69 -3.61 -8.49
C LYS A 75 12.72 -3.86 -10.00
N ASP A 76 12.35 -5.07 -10.41
CA ASP A 76 12.28 -5.47 -11.83
C ASP A 76 10.84 -5.38 -12.38
N GLY A 77 10.03 -4.56 -11.74
CA GLY A 77 8.66 -4.22 -12.06
C GLY A 77 8.48 -3.67 -13.48
N LYS A 78 7.83 -4.42 -14.39
CA LYS A 78 7.58 -3.96 -15.76
C LYS A 78 6.17 -4.30 -16.19
N PHE A 79 5.59 -3.41 -16.97
CA PHE A 79 4.31 -3.62 -17.64
C PHE A 79 4.52 -3.88 -19.13
N ALA A 80 3.58 -4.60 -19.74
CA ALA A 80 3.54 -4.86 -21.17
C ALA A 80 3.62 -3.55 -21.97
N LYS A 81 4.37 -3.55 -23.07
CA LYS A 81 4.43 -2.45 -24.05
C LYS A 81 3.92 -2.87 -25.41
N VAL A 82 3.58 -1.90 -26.25
CA VAL A 82 3.21 -2.12 -27.65
C VAL A 82 4.46 -2.05 -28.53
N ASN A 83 4.56 -2.92 -29.54
CA ASN A 83 5.71 -2.95 -30.48
C ASN A 83 5.94 -1.63 -31.23
N ASN A 84 4.89 -0.86 -31.48
CA ASN A 84 4.96 0.42 -32.20
C ASN A 84 5.06 1.64 -31.26
N GLY A 85 5.21 1.45 -29.95
CA GLY A 85 5.40 2.56 -29.01
C GLY A 85 4.22 3.53 -28.96
N ASP A 86 2.98 3.01 -28.96
CA ASP A 86 1.78 3.84 -28.78
C ASP A 86 1.88 4.60 -27.44
N VAL A 87 2.20 5.89 -27.56
CA VAL A 87 2.48 6.78 -26.44
C VAL A 87 1.27 6.92 -25.52
N ASP A 88 0.05 6.77 -26.06
CA ASP A 88 -1.17 6.89 -25.27
C ASP A 88 -1.41 5.66 -24.41
N VAL A 89 -1.09 4.46 -24.93
CA VAL A 89 -1.13 3.22 -24.13
C VAL A 89 -0.09 3.28 -23.02
N GLU A 90 1.12 3.76 -23.30
CA GLU A 90 2.16 3.91 -22.28
C GLU A 90 1.74 4.90 -21.18
N LYS A 91 1.19 6.06 -21.57
CA LYS A 91 0.66 7.05 -20.62
C LYS A 91 -0.48 6.47 -19.77
N ALA A 92 -1.39 5.71 -20.36
CA ALA A 92 -2.50 5.10 -19.63
C ALA A 92 -2.01 4.07 -18.59
N VAL A 93 -1.05 3.21 -18.96
CA VAL A 93 -0.44 2.24 -18.04
C VAL A 93 0.30 2.96 -16.90
N LYS A 94 1.11 3.98 -17.22
CA LYS A 94 1.78 4.81 -16.21
C LYS A 94 0.79 5.50 -15.29
N GLY A 95 -0.28 6.08 -15.83
CA GLY A 95 -1.32 6.74 -15.07
C GLY A 95 -2.04 5.81 -14.10
N ALA A 96 -2.37 4.59 -14.56
CA ALA A 96 -2.95 3.55 -13.71
C ALA A 96 -1.98 3.12 -12.59
N ALA A 97 -0.70 2.90 -12.92
CA ALA A 97 0.32 2.52 -11.95
C ALA A 97 0.54 3.59 -10.88
N ILE A 98 0.74 4.85 -11.29
CA ILE A 98 0.92 5.98 -10.37
C ILE A 98 -0.31 6.12 -9.47
N SER A 99 -1.51 6.12 -10.06
CA SER A 99 -2.76 6.29 -9.31
C SER A 99 -2.98 5.18 -8.28
N ALA A 100 -2.68 3.93 -8.64
CA ALA A 100 -2.80 2.79 -7.73
C ALA A 100 -1.81 2.90 -6.55
N VAL A 101 -0.55 3.24 -6.84
CA VAL A 101 0.50 3.39 -5.82
C VAL A 101 0.18 4.55 -4.88
N THR A 102 -0.22 5.70 -5.42
CA THR A 102 -0.62 6.86 -4.62
C THR A 102 -1.79 6.51 -3.69
N LYS A 103 -2.87 5.91 -4.20
CA LYS A 103 -4.01 5.48 -3.37
C LYS A 103 -3.60 4.56 -2.22
N ALA A 104 -2.75 3.57 -2.48
CA ALA A 104 -2.29 2.62 -1.48
C ALA A 104 -1.42 3.29 -0.41
N LEU A 105 -0.41 4.07 -0.82
CA LEU A 105 0.53 4.73 0.09
C LEU A 105 -0.13 5.83 0.91
N ASP A 106 -1.04 6.61 0.32
CA ASP A 106 -1.80 7.64 1.05
C ASP A 106 -2.66 7.02 2.15
N THR A 107 -3.34 5.92 1.82
CA THR A 107 -4.17 5.19 2.80
C THR A 107 -3.31 4.59 3.91
N LEU A 108 -2.18 3.96 3.57
CA LEU A 108 -1.24 3.41 4.55
C LEU A 108 -0.70 4.51 5.48
N THR A 109 -0.34 5.65 4.93
CA THR A 109 0.17 6.80 5.69
C THR A 109 -0.89 7.33 6.66
N ILE A 110 -2.16 7.42 6.23
CA ILE A 110 -3.27 7.81 7.10
C ILE A 110 -3.49 6.78 8.21
N ALA A 111 -3.43 5.48 7.89
CA ALA A 111 -3.60 4.41 8.87
C ALA A 111 -2.51 4.47 9.96
N ILE A 112 -1.24 4.63 9.58
CA ILE A 112 -0.11 4.78 10.51
C ILE A 112 -0.32 5.99 11.42
N ARG A 113 -0.70 7.16 10.86
CA ARG A 113 -0.97 8.37 11.65
C ARG A 113 -2.11 8.17 12.65
N LYS A 114 -3.18 7.49 12.27
CA LYS A 114 -4.28 7.17 13.18
C LYS A 114 -3.84 6.26 14.33
N THR A 115 -3.04 5.23 14.04
CA THR A 115 -2.52 4.33 15.08
C THR A 115 -1.60 5.07 16.06
N ILE A 116 -0.72 5.96 15.55
CA ILE A 116 0.14 6.79 16.40
C ILE A 116 -0.71 7.75 17.26
N ASP A 117 -1.71 8.40 16.69
CA ASP A 117 -2.62 9.31 17.42
C ASP A 117 -3.37 8.59 18.56
N VAL A 118 -3.83 7.36 18.33
CA VAL A 118 -4.44 6.53 19.40
C VAL A 118 -3.42 6.26 20.51
N GLY A 119 -2.21 5.80 20.19
CA GLY A 119 -1.18 5.53 21.19
C GLY A 119 -0.76 6.79 21.97
N LEU A 120 -0.66 7.94 21.31
CA LEU A 120 -0.34 9.21 21.99
C LEU A 120 -1.47 9.69 22.91
N LYS A 121 -2.73 9.43 22.57
CA LYS A 121 -3.87 9.71 23.46
C LYS A 121 -3.83 8.85 24.72
N GLU A 122 -3.48 7.58 24.60
CA GLU A 122 -3.31 6.69 25.76
C GLU A 122 -2.19 7.18 26.69
N VAL A 123 -1.05 7.58 26.12
CA VAL A 123 0.06 8.19 26.89
C VAL A 123 -0.39 9.48 27.58
N LYS A 124 -1.15 10.33 26.89
CA LYS A 124 -1.68 11.57 27.46
C LYS A 124 -2.59 11.32 28.66
N GLU A 125 -3.49 10.33 28.58
CA GLU A 125 -4.36 10.00 29.71
C GLU A 125 -3.58 9.37 30.87
N ALA A 126 -2.54 8.57 30.60
CA ALA A 126 -1.69 8.00 31.64
C ALA A 126 -0.83 9.06 32.38
N ILE A 127 -0.42 10.12 31.68
CA ILE A 127 0.37 11.23 32.25
C ILE A 127 -0.52 12.26 32.97
N LYS A 128 -1.84 12.13 32.90
CA LYS A 128 -2.77 13.10 33.47
C LYS A 128 -2.61 13.20 34.99
N ILE A 129 -1.82 14.18 35.43
CA ILE A 129 -1.60 14.47 36.85
C ILE A 129 -2.89 15.10 37.39
N ASN A 130 -3.60 14.39 38.27
CA ASN A 130 -4.66 15.01 39.05
C ASN A 130 -4.01 15.94 40.09
N PRO A 131 -4.48 17.19 40.27
CA PRO A 131 -3.99 18.04 41.36
C PRO A 131 -4.19 17.42 42.77
N ASN A 132 -5.05 16.41 42.88
CA ASN A 132 -5.24 15.63 44.11
C ASN A 132 -4.38 14.34 44.18
N ASP A 133 -3.68 13.96 43.10
CA ASP A 133 -2.80 12.79 43.13
C ASP A 133 -1.52 13.15 43.90
N THR A 134 -1.08 12.25 44.76
CA THR A 134 0.20 12.43 45.46
C THR A 134 1.32 12.36 44.43
N PRO A 135 2.11 13.43 44.23
CA PRO A 135 3.20 13.40 43.27
C PRO A 135 4.19 12.31 43.69
N LEU A 136 4.59 11.46 42.73
CA LEU A 136 5.70 10.51 42.92
C LEU A 136 7.01 11.31 42.95
N ILE A 137 7.32 11.88 44.11
CA ILE A 137 8.63 12.50 44.36
C ILE A 137 9.61 11.35 44.58
N ILE A 138 10.39 11.00 43.55
CA ILE A 138 11.56 10.13 43.69
C ILE A 138 12.73 11.01 44.12
N ASP A 139 12.71 11.48 45.37
CA ASP A 139 13.91 12.01 46.02
C ASP A 139 14.63 10.83 46.68
N ASN A 140 15.64 10.28 46.00
CA ASN A 140 16.55 9.31 46.62
C ASN A 140 17.67 10.01 47.43
N THR A 141 17.40 11.18 48.00
CA THR A 141 18.31 11.85 48.94
C THR A 141 17.85 11.52 50.36
N THR A 142 18.27 10.34 50.80
CA THR A 142 18.19 9.91 52.20
C THR A 142 18.80 10.99 53.09
N SER A 143 17.99 11.59 53.95
CA SER A 143 18.44 12.55 54.95
C SER A 143 19.30 11.81 55.99
N GLU A 144 20.62 11.96 55.91
CA GLU A 144 21.50 11.67 57.04
C GLU A 144 21.54 12.89 57.96
N ALA A 145 20.51 13.04 58.78
CA ALA A 145 20.60 13.82 60.01
C ALA A 145 20.74 12.85 61.19
N LYS A 146 21.98 12.42 61.48
CA LYS A 146 22.28 11.81 62.79
C LYS A 146 22.76 12.90 63.73
N LYS A 147 21.88 13.24 64.68
CA LYS A 147 22.20 14.01 65.89
C LYS A 147 23.07 13.20 66.84
N ASN A 148 23.89 13.95 67.57
CA ASN A 148 24.77 13.66 68.72
C ASN A 148 26.20 13.26 68.38
#